data_AF-A0A914NN20-F1
#
_entry.id   AF-A0A914NN20-F1
#
_cell.length_a   1.000
_cell.length_b   1.000
_cell.length_c   1.000
_cell.angle_alpha   90.00
_cell.angle_beta   90.00
_cell.angle_gamma   90.00
#
_symmetry.space_group_name_H-M   'P 1'
#
loop_
_entity.id
_entity.type
_entity.pdbx_description
1 polymer ?
#
loop_
_entity_poly.entity_id
_entity_poly.type
_entity_poly.pdbx_seq_one_letter_code
_entity_poly.pdbx_strand_id
1 'polypeptide(L)' 'MEIEHEKLQKKRVAIIGAGASGIPAAREALDHDWLPFVFESSTDIGGLWRYKPYETE' A
#
# COMPACT_ATOMS: atom_id res chain seq x y z
N MET A 1 -10.73 9.83 34.22
CA MET A 1 -10.25 8.68 33.42
C MET A 1 -10.79 8.87 32.01
N GLU A 2 -10.15 9.73 31.22
CA GLU A 2 -10.69 10.19 29.93
C GLU A 2 -9.57 10.50 28.91
N ILE A 3 -8.46 9.75 28.92
CA ILE A 3 -7.28 10.08 28.08
C ILE A 3 -6.69 8.86 27.31
N GLU A 4 -7.41 7.74 27.18
CA GLU A 4 -6.87 6.57 26.44
C GLU A 4 -7.43 6.36 25.04
N HIS A 5 -8.63 6.88 24.71
CA HIS A 5 -9.27 6.56 23.42
C HIS A 5 -8.71 7.32 22.21
N GLU A 6 -8.06 8.48 22.39
CA GLU A 6 -7.48 9.24 21.27
C GLU A 6 -6.08 8.76 20.85
N LYS A 7 -5.46 7.82 21.58
CA LYS A 7 -4.05 7.46 21.40
C LYS A 7 -3.72 6.39 20.36
N LEU A 8 -4.66 5.77 19.65
CA LEU A 8 -4.31 4.61 18.79
C LEU A 8 -5.00 4.49 17.42
N GLN A 9 -5.63 5.53 16.88
CA GLN A 9 -6.01 5.48 15.46
C GLN A 9 -4.79 5.81 14.58
N LYS A 10 -4.13 4.76 14.09
CA LYS A 10 -3.11 4.87 13.04
C LYS A 10 -3.70 5.64 11.84
N LYS A 11 -2.94 6.60 11.30
CA LYS A 11 -3.36 7.33 10.10
C LYS A 11 -3.64 6.34 8.97
N ARG A 12 -4.81 6.42 8.35
CA ARG A 12 -5.19 5.51 7.26
C ARG A 12 -4.78 6.11 5.93
N VAL A 13 -4.08 5.34 5.10
CA VAL A 13 -3.58 5.81 3.80
C VAL A 13 -4.08 4.88 2.70
N ALA A 14 -4.81 5.44 1.73
CA ALA A 14 -5.17 4.71 0.52
C ALA A 14 -4.09 4.90 -0.54
N ILE A 15 -3.59 3.80 -1.08
CA ILE A 15 -2.57 3.76 -2.13
C ILE A 15 -3.20 3.11 -3.36
N ILE A 16 -3.14 3.78 -4.50
CA ILE A 16 -3.72 3.30 -5.75
C ILE A 16 -2.59 2.81 -6.67
N GLY A 17 -2.61 1.51 -6.98
CA GLY A 17 -1.58 0.77 -7.72
C GLY A 17 -0.58 0.07 -6.80
N ALA A 18 -0.33 -1.22 -7.04
CA ALA A 18 0.69 -2.03 -6.36
C ALA A 18 1.93 -2.24 -7.26
N GLY A 19 2.37 -1.17 -7.93
CA GLY A 19 3.56 -1.16 -8.79
C GLY A 19 4.82 -0.66 -8.09
N ALA A 20 5.81 -0.26 -8.90
CA ALA A 20 7.11 0.24 -8.44
C ALA A 20 7.03 1.45 -7.48
N SER A 21 5.96 2.25 -7.53
CA SER A 21 5.74 3.37 -6.62
C SER A 21 4.87 3.01 -5.41
N GLY A 22 3.81 2.23 -5.62
CA GLY A 22 2.82 1.94 -4.59
C GLY A 22 3.31 1.02 -3.48
N ILE A 23 4.10 0.00 -3.81
CA ILE A 23 4.67 -0.91 -2.80
C ILE A 23 5.66 -0.18 -1.87
N PRO A 24 6.63 0.61 -2.39
CA PRO A 24 7.47 1.44 -1.52
C PRO A 24 6.69 2.46 -0.70
N ALA A 25 5.65 3.08 -1.27
CA ALA A 25 4.79 4.01 -0.51
C ALA A 25 4.09 3.31 0.66
N ALA A 26 3.65 2.05 0.49
CA ALA A 26 3.07 1.26 1.57
C ALA A 26 4.11 0.93 2.65
N ARG A 27 5.35 0.62 2.25
CA ARG A 27 6.45 0.41 3.18
C ARG A 27 6.74 1.67 3.99
N GLU A 28 6.87 2.82 3.34
CA GLU A 28 7.10 4.11 4.00
C GLU A 28 5.97 4.40 5.01
N ALA A 29 4.71 4.20 4.61
CA ALA A 29 3.57 4.37 5.52
C ALA A 29 3.69 3.49 6.79
N LEU A 30 4.13 2.23 6.65
CA LEU A 30 4.36 1.36 7.80
C LEU A 30 5.51 1.84 8.69
N ASP A 31 6.60 2.37 8.10
CA ASP A 31 7.74 2.90 8.85
C ASP A 31 7.35 4.15 9.69
N HIS A 32 6.28 4.87 9.30
CA HIS A 32 5.66 5.97 10.07
C HIS A 32 4.51 5.54 11.00
N ASP A 33 4.31 4.23 11.21
CA ASP A 33 3.20 3.65 11.98
C ASP A 33 1.79 4.01 11.45
N TRP A 34 1.66 4.21 10.14
CA TRP A 34 0.38 4.42 9.47
C TRP A 34 -0.21 3.07 9.02
N LEU A 35 -1.52 3.05 8.73
CA LEU A 35 -2.25 1.90 8.22
C LEU A 35 -2.51 2.05 6.72
N PRO A 36 -1.65 1.51 5.85
CA PRO A 36 -1.85 1.55 4.41
C PRO A 36 -2.90 0.54 3.94
N PHE A 37 -3.67 0.92 2.92
CA PHE A 37 -4.54 0.07 2.13
C PHE A 37 -4.14 0.23 0.67
N VAL A 38 -3.61 -0.82 0.07
CA VAL A 38 -3.18 -0.81 -1.33
C VAL A 38 -4.29 -1.41 -2.19
N PHE A 39 -4.71 -0.67 -3.21
CA PHE A 39 -5.69 -1.12 -4.20
C PHE A 39 -4.99 -1.29 -5.53
N GLU A 40 -5.05 -2.49 -6.09
CA GLU A 40 -4.48 -2.83 -7.40
C GLU A 40 -5.60 -3.28 -8.32
N SER A 41 -5.61 -2.79 -9.56
CA SER A 41 -6.66 -3.13 -10.51
C SER A 41 -6.44 -4.49 -11.15
N SER A 42 -5.18 -4.92 -11.27
CA SER A 42 -4.83 -6.25 -11.77
C SER A 42 -4.93 -7.33 -10.70
N THR A 43 -4.81 -8.58 -11.13
CA THR A 43 -4.97 -9.74 -10.25
C THR A 43 -3.76 -10.01 -9.36
N ASP A 44 -2.66 -9.27 -9.53
CA ASP A 44 -1.42 -9.48 -8.80
C ASP A 44 -0.59 -8.18 -8.73
N ILE A 45 0.39 -8.14 -7.85
CA ILE A 45 1.27 -6.98 -7.63
C ILE A 45 2.38 -6.87 -8.69
N GLY A 46 3.12 -5.77 -8.64
CA GLY A 46 4.33 -5.55 -9.44
C GLY A 46 4.18 -4.49 -10.53
N GLY A 47 2.96 -4.09 -10.89
CA GLY A 47 2.72 -3.07 -11.93
C GLY A 47 3.45 -3.42 -13.23
N LEU A 48 4.29 -2.50 -13.73
CA LEU A 48 5.11 -2.74 -14.93
C LEU A 48 6.13 -3.88 -14.78
N TRP A 49 6.56 -4.19 -13.56
CA TRP A 49 7.55 -5.24 -13.29
C TRP A 49 6.92 -6.61 -13.09
N ARG A 50 5.59 -6.68 -13.00
CA ARG A 50 4.88 -7.95 -12.95
C ARG A 50 5.19 -8.70 -14.24
N TYR A 51 5.81 -9.87 -14.12
CA TYR A 51 6.05 -10.73 -15.28
C TYR A 51 4.71 -11.20 -15.84
N LYS A 52 4.53 -10.99 -17.14
CA LYS A 52 3.34 -11.39 -17.87
C LYS A 52 3.77 -12.30 -19.01
N PRO A 53 3.67 -13.63 -18.87
CA PRO A 53 4.19 -14.57 -19.87
C PRO A 53 3.54 -14.44 -21.25
N TYR A 54 2.43 -13.73 -21.37
CA TYR A 54 1.65 -13.57 -22.60
C TYR A 54 1.65 -12.13 -23.15
N GLU A 55 2.37 -11.19 -22.54
CA GLU A 55 2.48 -9.79 -23.00
C GLU A 55 3.92 -9.42 -23.42
N THR A 56 4.79 -10.41 -23.64
CA THR A 56 6.13 -10.19 -24.18
C THR A 56 6.07 -10.17 -25.71
N GLU A 57 5.92 -8.98 -26.28
CA GLU A 57 6.28 -8.68 -27.68
C GLU A 57 7.57 -7.86 -27.73
#